data_AF-A0A2E2ACJ1-F1
#
_entry.id   AF-A0A2E2ACJ1-F1
#
_cell.length_a   1.000
_cell.length_b   1.000
_cell.length_c   1.000
_cell.angle_alpha   90.00
_cell.angle_beta   90.00
_cell.angle_gamma   90.00
#
_symmetry.space_group_name_H-M   'P 1'
#
loop_
_entity.id
_entity.type
_entity.pdbx_description
1 polymer ?
#
loop_
_entity_poly.entity_id
_entity_poly.type
_entity_poly.pdbx_seq_one_letter_code
_entity_poly.pdbx_strand_id
1 'polypeptide(L)'
;MLPEQHDILFSFIAILFAVFGVFVFGNVVQACREREGLNSKLWGGIFAAYAIACFLMTVHMFDLVQAEQLKFFFSTYLWVVVTLLLTWGVFFKSNKIEAQSPPIIRGFFFWTTVSLLLAGYTNWLPQQRSDPPPKEAAVVGDLTMEEFAEMGRVIIFGAKQVAGQKSIGKGQCPLCHTFDPGDNMGRCPNLFGVEERSHKRVKEDRYASSPMAIGEVEPASGIVKGKPSEIPEEYKRQHGPDELTGEDYLRESLMCPTCYVVKGFGKDNDTKSPMPVIVKPPISLSRTEVNAVVAYLQSKDTPGEFASVTVPLPQDDAGNTGGAVVEAPAEDEDRPVFVTGKEDIQAMINTLGCPLCHTIPGVEGAVGELGPKLHEKINAPKRIKDANYKGKATNTKEYVRESILNPGAYVVFNEEAGESYPDGLMPTTFSEMLSVQALDKLVDFISQTEPPA
;
A
#
# COMPACT_ATOMS: atom_id res chain seq x y z
N MET A 1 9.51 2.22 6.44
CA MET A 1 9.71 1.01 7.26
C MET A 1 9.03 1.25 8.60
N LEU A 2 8.47 0.21 9.24
CA LEU A 2 7.74 0.38 10.51
C LEU A 2 8.74 0.60 11.66
N PRO A 3 8.50 1.55 12.58
CA PRO A 3 9.42 1.86 13.68
C PRO A 3 9.81 0.66 14.55
N GLU A 4 8.92 -0.32 14.68
CA GLU A 4 9.11 -1.55 15.46
C GLU A 4 9.97 -2.65 14.79
N GLN A 5 10.34 -2.54 13.51
CA GLN A 5 11.14 -3.58 12.83
C GLN A 5 12.64 -3.35 13.03
N HIS A 6 13.44 -4.42 13.09
CA HIS A 6 14.91 -4.32 13.05
C HIS A 6 15.38 -3.95 11.64
N ASP A 7 16.25 -2.93 11.51
CA ASP A 7 16.77 -2.48 10.22
C ASP A 7 18.08 -3.21 9.87
N ILE A 8 18.06 -3.90 8.73
CA ILE A 8 19.21 -4.65 8.20
C ILE A 8 20.32 -3.69 7.76
N LEU A 9 19.98 -2.48 7.29
CA LEU A 9 20.96 -1.53 6.76
C LEU A 9 21.91 -1.03 7.84
N PHE A 10 21.39 -0.52 8.96
CA PHE A 10 22.22 0.03 10.03
C PHE A 10 23.02 -1.05 10.75
N SER A 11 22.45 -2.25 10.87
CA SER A 11 23.16 -3.43 11.37
C SER A 11 24.35 -3.79 10.47
N PHE A 12 24.17 -3.76 9.15
CA PHE A 12 25.24 -4.01 8.18
C PHE A 12 26.32 -2.92 8.21
N ILE A 13 25.94 -1.66 8.29
CA ILE A 13 26.88 -0.54 8.41
C ILE A 13 27.70 -0.64 9.71
N ALA A 14 27.07 -1.03 10.82
CA ALA A 14 27.75 -1.26 12.10
C ALA A 14 28.82 -2.36 11.97
N ILE A 15 28.49 -3.50 11.36
CA ILE A 15 29.47 -4.57 11.08
C ILE A 15 30.66 -4.03 10.27
N LEU A 16 30.41 -3.25 9.22
CA LEU A 16 31.47 -2.66 8.41
C LEU A 16 32.38 -1.74 9.24
N PHE A 17 31.81 -0.95 10.16
CA PHE A 17 32.59 -0.11 11.05
C PHE A 17 33.41 -0.89 12.08
N ALA A 18 32.89 -2.02 12.59
CA ALA A 18 33.67 -2.92 13.43
C ALA A 18 34.85 -3.54 12.66
N VAL A 19 34.61 -4.05 11.45
CA VAL A 19 35.68 -4.59 10.58
C VAL A 19 36.71 -3.50 10.27
N PHE A 20 36.26 -2.28 9.97
CA PHE A 20 37.14 -1.14 9.73
C PHE A 20 37.97 -0.79 10.98
N GLY A 21 37.39 -0.81 12.17
CA GLY A 21 38.12 -0.58 13.43
C GLY A 21 39.24 -1.60 13.64
N VAL A 22 38.98 -2.89 13.37
CA VAL A 22 39.98 -3.96 13.43
C VAL A 22 41.08 -3.75 12.37
N PHE A 23 40.69 -3.36 11.15
CA PHE A 23 41.64 -3.06 10.08
C PHE A 23 42.58 -1.91 10.46
N VAL A 24 42.06 -0.81 10.97
CA VAL A 24 42.85 0.35 11.40
C VAL A 24 43.80 -0.04 12.54
N PHE A 25 43.33 -0.81 13.51
CA PHE A 25 44.18 -1.35 14.57
C PHE A 25 45.33 -2.19 14.01
N GLY A 26 45.04 -3.14 13.12
CA GLY A 26 46.05 -3.96 12.46
C GLY A 26 47.07 -3.14 11.68
N ASN A 27 46.61 -2.13 10.94
CA ASN A 27 47.47 -1.22 10.18
C ASN A 27 48.42 -0.42 11.08
N VAL A 28 47.92 0.11 12.20
CA VAL A 28 48.74 0.86 13.16
C VAL A 28 49.76 -0.05 13.84
N VAL A 29 49.35 -1.26 14.26
CA VAL A 29 50.27 -2.25 14.85
C VAL A 29 51.37 -2.62 13.86
N GLN A 30 51.02 -2.83 12.58
CA GLN A 30 52.01 -3.11 11.54
C GLN A 30 52.97 -1.94 11.34
N ALA A 31 52.45 -0.72 11.22
CA ALA A 31 53.28 0.49 11.10
C ALA A 31 54.24 0.65 12.29
N CYS A 32 53.79 0.37 13.51
CA CYS A 32 54.62 0.39 14.72
C CYS A 32 55.66 -0.74 14.78
N ARG A 33 55.44 -1.87 14.09
CA ARG A 33 56.41 -2.98 14.03
C ARG A 33 57.49 -2.75 12.99
N GLU A 34 57.12 -2.17 11.85
CA GLU A 34 58.03 -1.94 10.72
C GLU A 34 58.97 -0.73 10.95
N ARG A 35 58.71 0.10 11.97
CA ARG A 35 59.44 1.35 12.20
C ARG A 35 59.94 1.46 13.63
N GLU A 36 61.23 1.67 13.75
CA GLU A 36 61.87 2.03 15.01
C GLU A 36 61.48 3.47 15.42
N GLY A 37 61.20 3.67 16.71
CA GLY A 37 60.87 4.98 17.28
C GLY A 37 59.38 5.31 17.40
N LEU A 38 58.47 4.47 16.91
CA LEU A 38 57.03 4.64 17.15
C LEU A 38 56.64 4.07 18.53
N ASN A 39 55.80 4.81 19.27
CA ASN A 39 55.30 4.35 20.56
C ASN A 39 54.17 3.32 20.39
N SER A 40 54.55 2.06 20.24
CA SER A 40 53.62 0.94 19.99
C SER A 40 52.65 0.73 21.15
N LYS A 41 53.04 1.03 22.39
CA LYS A 41 52.17 0.91 23.56
C LYS A 41 51.06 1.97 23.54
N LEU A 42 51.41 3.22 23.26
CA LEU A 42 50.46 4.32 23.18
C LEU A 42 49.48 4.11 22.03
N TRP A 43 50.00 3.98 20.80
CA TRP A 43 49.16 3.92 19.60
C TRP A 43 48.41 2.59 19.51
N GLY A 44 49.05 1.47 19.85
CA GLY A 44 48.38 0.18 19.94
C GLY A 44 47.23 0.19 20.95
N GLY A 45 47.41 0.81 22.13
CA GLY A 45 46.36 0.93 23.14
C GLY A 45 45.17 1.77 22.66
N ILE A 46 45.43 2.94 22.06
CA ILE A 46 44.39 3.84 21.54
C ILE A 46 43.54 3.14 20.47
N PHE A 47 44.18 2.51 19.47
CA PHE A 47 43.43 1.88 18.37
C PHE A 47 42.81 0.54 18.76
N ALA A 48 43.35 -0.17 19.75
CA ALA A 48 42.68 -1.34 20.34
C ALA A 48 41.37 -0.92 21.04
N ALA A 49 41.38 0.20 21.78
CA ALA A 49 40.17 0.72 22.41
C ALA A 49 39.10 1.08 21.38
N TYR A 50 39.46 1.71 20.26
CA TYR A 50 38.53 1.97 19.16
C TYR A 50 37.96 0.69 18.54
N ALA A 51 38.79 -0.31 18.28
CA ALA A 51 38.33 -1.59 17.71
C ALA A 51 37.33 -2.30 18.63
N ILE A 52 37.61 -2.33 19.94
CA ILE A 52 36.72 -2.91 20.96
C ILE A 52 35.42 -2.09 21.06
N ALA A 53 35.51 -0.75 21.08
CA ALA A 53 34.33 0.10 21.14
C ALA A 53 33.41 -0.12 19.92
N CYS A 54 33.97 -0.15 18.70
CA CYS A 54 33.19 -0.45 17.49
C CYS A 54 32.53 -1.83 17.56
N PHE A 55 33.23 -2.84 18.07
CA PHE A 55 32.66 -4.18 18.27
C PHE A 55 31.48 -4.16 19.25
N LEU A 56 31.63 -3.56 20.42
CA LEU A 56 30.58 -3.50 21.44
C LEU A 56 29.36 -2.70 20.97
N MET A 57 29.58 -1.57 20.28
CA MET A 57 28.48 -0.79 19.70
C MET A 57 27.77 -1.53 18.56
N THR A 58 28.49 -2.36 17.80
CA THR A 58 27.86 -3.24 16.80
C THR A 58 27.00 -4.30 17.45
N VAL A 59 27.47 -4.94 18.53
CA VAL A 59 26.67 -5.90 19.29
C VAL A 59 25.39 -5.23 19.80
N HIS A 60 25.52 -4.05 20.41
CA HIS A 60 24.37 -3.28 20.87
C HIS A 60 23.40 -2.92 19.72
N MET A 61 23.90 -2.71 18.50
CA MET A 61 23.03 -2.43 17.36
C MET A 61 22.05 -3.53 17.01
N PHE A 62 22.42 -4.78 17.26
CA PHE A 62 21.52 -5.91 17.01
C PHE A 62 20.37 -5.99 18.02
N ASP A 63 20.50 -5.37 19.19
CA ASP A 63 19.46 -5.39 20.23
C ASP A 63 18.39 -4.31 20.02
N LEU A 64 18.63 -3.34 19.11
CA LEU A 64 17.78 -2.16 18.95
C LEU A 64 16.82 -2.28 17.77
N VAL A 65 15.62 -1.73 17.93
CA VAL A 65 14.63 -1.54 16.84
C VAL A 65 15.03 -0.36 15.97
N GLN A 66 14.49 -0.23 14.74
CA GLN A 66 14.95 0.74 13.75
C GLN A 66 15.03 2.19 14.26
N ALA A 67 14.01 2.67 14.97
CA ALA A 67 14.01 4.03 15.50
C ALA A 67 15.18 4.28 16.48
N GLU A 68 15.48 3.29 17.31
CA GLU A 68 16.57 3.32 18.28
C GLU A 68 17.93 3.14 17.59
N GLN A 69 18.00 2.30 16.55
CA GLN A 69 19.18 2.14 15.71
C GLN A 69 19.61 3.46 15.08
N LEU A 70 18.67 4.17 14.43
CA LEU A 70 18.95 5.49 13.86
C LEU A 70 19.43 6.48 14.92
N LYS A 71 18.72 6.57 16.05
CA LYS A 71 19.07 7.49 17.12
C LYS A 71 20.49 7.24 17.63
N PHE A 72 20.79 6.00 18.00
CA PHE A 72 22.10 5.60 18.51
C PHE A 72 23.21 5.78 17.48
N PHE A 73 22.94 5.44 16.21
CA PHE A 73 23.91 5.58 15.13
C PHE A 73 24.35 7.04 14.97
N PHE A 74 23.40 7.97 14.84
CA PHE A 74 23.70 9.39 14.62
C PHE A 74 24.14 10.13 15.90
N SER A 75 23.70 9.70 17.09
CA SER A 75 24.11 10.34 18.34
C SER A 75 25.48 9.89 18.84
N THR A 76 25.87 8.64 18.55
CA THR A 76 27.00 8.00 19.24
C THR A 76 27.94 7.31 18.26
N TYR A 77 27.46 6.30 17.52
CA TYR A 77 28.34 5.46 16.72
C TYR A 77 29.10 6.29 15.66
N LEU A 78 28.39 7.13 14.90
CA LEU A 78 28.98 7.98 13.87
C LEU A 78 30.15 8.83 14.43
N TRP A 79 29.99 9.39 15.62
CA TRP A 79 31.01 10.22 16.26
C TRP A 79 32.23 9.43 16.72
N VAL A 80 32.06 8.18 17.15
CA VAL A 80 33.20 7.29 17.44
C VAL A 80 34.00 6.99 16.16
N VAL A 81 33.32 6.79 15.02
CA VAL A 81 34.00 6.57 13.74
C VAL A 81 34.73 7.84 13.28
N VAL A 82 34.09 9.01 13.39
CA VAL A 82 34.73 10.30 13.07
C VAL A 82 35.96 10.54 13.94
N THR A 83 35.88 10.30 15.25
CA THR A 83 37.00 10.49 16.17
C THR A 83 38.13 9.47 15.95
N LEU A 84 37.80 8.22 15.61
CA LEU A 84 38.76 7.21 15.16
C LEU A 84 39.54 7.72 13.94
N LEU A 85 38.85 8.22 12.92
CA LEU A 85 39.46 8.72 11.69
C LEU A 85 40.36 9.95 11.95
N LEU A 86 39.91 10.89 12.78
CA LEU A 86 40.71 12.04 13.19
C LEU A 86 41.96 11.60 13.94
N THR A 87 41.82 10.67 14.90
CA THR A 87 42.95 10.14 15.68
C THR A 87 43.95 9.43 14.78
N TRP A 88 43.47 8.73 13.75
CA TRP A 88 44.31 8.09 12.75
C TRP A 88 45.05 9.08 11.86
N GLY A 89 44.40 10.17 11.45
CA GLY A 89 45.07 11.28 10.79
C GLY A 89 46.17 11.90 11.67
N VAL A 90 45.90 12.08 12.97
CA VAL A 90 46.89 12.55 13.95
C VAL A 90 48.04 11.56 14.10
N PHE A 91 47.78 10.24 14.10
CA PHE A 91 48.83 9.22 14.08
C PHE A 91 49.74 9.41 12.86
N PHE A 92 49.20 9.54 11.66
CA PHE A 92 50.06 9.71 10.47
C PHE A 92 50.86 11.02 10.52
N LYS A 93 50.22 12.13 10.92
CA LYS A 93 50.83 13.45 10.95
C LYS A 93 51.90 13.60 12.04
N SER A 94 51.60 13.16 13.27
CA SER A 94 52.53 13.26 14.40
C SER A 94 53.78 12.40 14.20
N ASN A 95 53.66 11.32 13.44
CA ASN A 95 54.76 10.40 13.14
C ASN A 95 55.41 10.63 11.76
N LYS A 96 55.01 11.67 11.02
CA LYS A 96 55.57 12.08 9.71
C LYS A 96 55.52 10.98 8.62
N ILE A 97 54.36 10.33 8.50
CA ILE A 97 54.14 9.19 7.58
C ILE A 97 52.94 9.38 6.63
N GLU A 98 52.57 10.63 6.35
CA GLU A 98 51.35 11.02 5.63
C GLU A 98 51.31 10.51 4.17
N ALA A 99 52.47 10.43 3.51
CA ALA A 99 52.59 9.98 2.12
C ALA A 99 52.30 8.48 1.92
N GLN A 100 52.14 7.72 3.01
CA GLN A 100 52.04 6.25 2.95
C GLN A 100 50.65 5.71 3.23
N SER A 101 49.59 6.54 3.21
CA SER A 101 48.21 6.03 3.32
C SER A 101 47.89 5.04 2.17
N PRO A 102 47.62 3.75 2.45
CA PRO A 102 47.25 2.77 1.43
C PRO A 102 46.12 3.25 0.49
N PRO A 103 46.20 3.02 -0.84
CA PRO A 103 45.14 3.37 -1.79
C PRO A 103 43.76 2.78 -1.45
N ILE A 104 43.74 1.60 -0.81
CA ILE A 104 42.51 0.93 -0.35
C ILE A 104 41.71 1.79 0.63
N ILE A 105 42.36 2.68 1.37
CA ILE A 105 41.70 3.58 2.33
C ILE A 105 40.96 4.70 1.59
N ARG A 106 41.58 5.28 0.55
CA ARG A 106 40.93 6.29 -0.29
C ARG A 106 39.72 5.68 -1.01
N GLY A 107 39.86 4.43 -1.46
CA GLY A 107 38.76 3.65 -2.02
C GLY A 107 37.63 3.41 -1.01
N PHE A 108 37.95 3.01 0.22
CA PHE A 108 36.96 2.78 1.27
C PHE A 108 36.19 4.05 1.64
N PHE A 109 36.86 5.20 1.76
CA PHE A 109 36.21 6.48 2.02
C PHE A 109 35.26 6.91 0.90
N PHE A 110 35.72 6.81 -0.36
CA PHE A 110 34.88 7.11 -1.52
C PHE A 110 33.66 6.19 -1.57
N TRP A 111 33.87 4.87 -1.43
CA TRP A 111 32.80 3.88 -1.47
C TRP A 111 31.77 4.06 -0.34
N THR A 112 32.22 4.32 0.89
CA THR A 112 31.33 4.56 2.04
C THR A 112 30.50 5.81 1.83
N THR A 113 31.13 6.89 1.33
CA THR A 113 30.44 8.16 1.04
C THR A 113 29.37 7.96 -0.04
N VAL A 114 29.71 7.31 -1.14
CA VAL A 114 28.76 7.00 -2.23
C VAL A 114 27.62 6.11 -1.74
N SER A 115 27.92 5.09 -0.92
CA SER A 115 26.91 4.16 -0.40
C SER A 115 25.92 4.84 0.54
N LEU A 116 26.40 5.73 1.42
CA LEU A 116 25.53 6.53 2.30
C LEU A 116 24.67 7.52 1.53
N LEU A 117 25.23 8.19 0.52
CA LEU A 117 24.48 9.10 -0.34
C LEU A 117 23.42 8.35 -1.15
N LEU A 118 23.77 7.19 -1.70
CA LEU A 118 22.83 6.35 -2.46
C LEU A 118 21.71 5.85 -1.54
N ALA A 119 22.04 5.29 -0.37
CA ALA A 119 21.05 4.81 0.59
C ALA A 119 20.13 5.94 1.09
N GLY A 120 20.71 7.10 1.40
CA GLY A 120 19.96 8.29 1.77
C GLY A 120 19.01 8.75 0.66
N TYR A 121 19.49 8.77 -0.58
CA TYR A 121 18.67 9.13 -1.75
C TYR A 121 17.56 8.11 -2.01
N THR A 122 17.85 6.80 -1.94
CA THR A 122 16.86 5.74 -2.16
C THR A 122 15.80 5.66 -1.07
N ASN A 123 16.12 6.09 0.15
CA ASN A 123 15.16 6.18 1.25
C ASN A 123 14.38 7.52 1.25
N TRP A 124 14.93 8.57 0.62
CA TRP A 124 14.21 9.83 0.40
C TRP A 124 13.18 9.71 -0.72
N LEU A 125 13.43 8.87 -1.73
CA LEU A 125 12.45 8.57 -2.77
C LEU A 125 11.22 7.84 -2.17
N PRO A 126 9.98 8.22 -2.53
CA PRO A 126 8.79 7.50 -2.12
C PRO A 126 8.87 6.03 -2.56
N GLN A 127 9.09 5.13 -1.60
CA GLN A 127 9.19 3.70 -1.89
C GLN A 127 7.77 3.13 -2.06
N GLN A 128 7.51 2.43 -3.16
CA GLN A 128 6.30 1.62 -3.29
C GLN A 128 6.51 0.34 -2.48
N ARG A 129 5.80 0.22 -1.35
CA ARG A 129 5.86 -0.95 -0.48
C ARG A 129 4.82 -1.95 -0.94
N SER A 130 5.25 -3.17 -1.25
CA SER A 130 4.35 -4.31 -1.26
C SER A 130 4.18 -4.73 0.20
N ASP A 131 3.01 -4.50 0.77
CA ASP A 131 2.71 -5.06 2.07
C ASP A 131 2.69 -6.60 1.95
N PRO A 132 3.18 -7.33 2.98
CA PRO A 132 3.00 -8.77 3.00
C PRO A 132 1.51 -9.07 2.82
N PRO A 133 1.15 -10.10 2.03
CA PRO A 133 -0.24 -10.43 1.79
C PRO A 133 -0.96 -10.51 3.15
N PRO A 134 -2.14 -9.87 3.30
CA PRO A 134 -2.93 -10.06 4.49
C PRO A 134 -3.04 -11.57 4.72
N LYS A 135 -2.76 -12.03 5.95
CA LYS A 135 -3.05 -13.42 6.29
C LYS A 135 -4.52 -13.63 5.98
N GLU A 136 -4.78 -14.61 5.12
CA GLU A 136 -6.08 -14.84 4.47
C GLU A 136 -7.18 -14.76 5.53
N ALA A 137 -7.92 -13.65 5.49
CA ALA A 137 -8.89 -13.32 6.51
C ALA A 137 -10.06 -14.28 6.38
N ALA A 138 -10.24 -15.08 7.41
CA ALA A 138 -11.41 -15.89 7.67
C ALA A 138 -12.69 -15.06 7.57
N VAL A 139 -13.54 -15.31 6.57
CA VAL A 139 -14.93 -14.89 6.64
C VAL A 139 -15.73 -16.04 7.24
N VAL A 140 -16.20 -15.87 8.47
CA VAL A 140 -17.11 -16.79 9.15
C VAL A 140 -18.53 -16.24 8.98
N GLY A 141 -19.27 -16.77 8.00
CA GLY A 141 -20.65 -16.40 7.68
C GLY A 141 -20.94 -16.42 6.17
N ASP A 142 -22.22 -16.39 5.79
CA ASP A 142 -22.61 -16.20 4.39
C ASP A 142 -22.15 -14.81 3.92
N LEU A 143 -21.29 -14.77 2.91
CA LEU A 143 -20.79 -13.54 2.32
C LEU A 143 -21.88 -12.85 1.51
N THR A 144 -22.04 -11.54 1.68
CA THR A 144 -22.78 -10.71 0.74
C THR A 144 -21.92 -10.36 -0.47
N MET A 145 -22.56 -9.98 -1.59
CA MET A 145 -21.82 -9.56 -2.80
C MET A 145 -21.00 -8.28 -2.57
N GLU A 146 -21.46 -7.42 -1.65
CA GLU A 146 -20.75 -6.23 -1.22
C GLU A 146 -19.44 -6.59 -0.50
N GLU A 147 -19.50 -7.48 0.49
CA GLU A 147 -18.31 -7.97 1.20
C GLU A 147 -17.36 -8.72 0.25
N PHE A 148 -17.90 -9.42 -0.74
CA PHE A 148 -17.11 -10.15 -1.72
C PHE A 148 -16.38 -9.22 -2.72
N ALA A 149 -17.04 -8.17 -3.20
CA ALA A 149 -16.41 -7.14 -4.01
C ALA A 149 -15.35 -6.36 -3.21
N GLU A 150 -15.59 -6.13 -1.92
CA GLU A 150 -14.61 -5.47 -1.04
C GLU A 150 -13.36 -6.34 -0.83
N MET A 151 -13.52 -7.66 -0.70
CA MET A 151 -12.39 -8.58 -0.70
C MET A 151 -11.56 -8.43 -2.01
N GLY A 152 -12.23 -8.25 -3.15
CA GLY A 152 -11.58 -7.93 -4.43
C GLY A 152 -10.76 -6.64 -4.39
N ARG A 153 -11.31 -5.57 -3.81
CA ARG A 153 -10.60 -4.30 -3.59
C ARG A 153 -9.35 -4.51 -2.75
N VAL A 154 -9.45 -5.24 -1.65
CA VAL A 154 -8.30 -5.54 -0.76
C VAL A 154 -7.24 -6.38 -1.48
N ILE A 155 -7.62 -7.32 -2.35
CA ILE A 155 -6.66 -8.07 -3.16
C ILE A 155 -5.91 -7.15 -4.12
N ILE A 156 -6.58 -6.15 -4.70
CA ILE A 156 -5.97 -5.20 -5.64
C ILE A 156 -5.08 -4.19 -4.92
N PHE A 157 -5.60 -3.52 -3.89
CA PHE A 157 -4.98 -2.35 -3.27
C PHE A 157 -4.39 -2.62 -1.88
N GLY A 158 -4.61 -3.78 -1.28
CA GLY A 158 -4.18 -4.06 0.09
C GLY A 158 -5.12 -3.43 1.13
N ALA A 159 -4.93 -3.82 2.39
CA ALA A 159 -5.83 -3.44 3.49
C ALA A 159 -5.53 -2.03 4.07
N LYS A 160 -4.32 -1.49 3.88
CA LYS A 160 -3.88 -0.21 4.44
C LYS A 160 -3.45 0.75 3.32
N GLN A 161 -4.11 1.91 3.24
CA GLN A 161 -3.65 3.05 2.42
C GLN A 161 -2.84 3.99 3.32
N VAL A 162 -1.57 4.24 2.96
CA VAL A 162 -0.75 5.27 3.63
C VAL A 162 -0.85 6.54 2.79
N ALA A 163 -1.18 7.68 3.41
CA ALA A 163 -1.31 8.95 2.69
C ALA A 163 -0.07 9.24 1.84
N GLY A 164 -0.27 9.39 0.51
CA GLY A 164 0.79 9.63 -0.46
C GLY A 164 1.45 8.37 -1.06
N GLN A 165 1.02 7.16 -0.69
CA GLN A 165 1.46 5.90 -1.29
C GLN A 165 0.28 5.12 -1.88
N LYS A 166 0.38 4.70 -3.14
CA LYS A 166 -0.55 3.71 -3.71
C LYS A 166 -0.30 2.38 -3.01
N SER A 167 -1.25 1.93 -2.19
CA SER A 167 -1.17 0.63 -1.54
C SER A 167 -1.35 -0.50 -2.55
N ILE A 168 -0.64 -1.61 -2.35
CA ILE A 168 -0.54 -2.71 -3.31
C ILE A 168 -0.92 -4.00 -2.59
N GLY A 169 -2.01 -4.63 -3.02
CA GLY A 169 -2.48 -5.89 -2.47
C GLY A 169 -1.82 -7.11 -3.10
N LYS A 170 -2.26 -8.31 -2.68
CA LYS A 170 -1.77 -9.61 -3.18
C LYS A 170 -1.79 -9.70 -4.72
N GLY A 171 -2.81 -9.13 -5.35
CA GLY A 171 -2.98 -9.12 -6.81
C GLY A 171 -2.01 -8.18 -7.55
N GLN A 172 -1.36 -7.26 -6.86
CA GLN A 172 -0.35 -6.33 -7.41
C GLN A 172 -0.80 -5.48 -8.61
N CYS A 173 -2.11 -5.44 -8.94
CA CYS A 173 -2.65 -4.80 -10.12
C CYS A 173 -2.28 -3.30 -10.25
N PRO A 174 -2.25 -2.50 -9.16
CA PRO A 174 -1.88 -1.08 -9.21
C PRO A 174 -0.42 -0.80 -9.61
N LEU A 175 0.46 -1.82 -9.68
CA LEU A 175 1.81 -1.66 -10.24
C LEU A 175 1.81 -1.37 -11.74
N CYS A 176 0.73 -1.74 -12.42
CA CYS A 176 0.66 -1.82 -13.87
C CYS A 176 -0.55 -1.06 -14.40
N HIS A 177 -1.71 -1.26 -13.78
CA HIS A 177 -2.97 -0.69 -14.21
C HIS A 177 -3.31 0.59 -13.45
N THR A 178 -3.91 1.53 -14.15
CA THR A 178 -4.49 2.73 -13.55
C THR A 178 -5.98 2.52 -13.31
N PHE A 179 -6.47 2.95 -12.15
CA PHE A 179 -7.85 2.73 -11.74
C PHE A 179 -8.69 4.00 -11.75
N ASP A 180 -8.06 5.18 -11.74
CA ASP A 180 -8.75 6.47 -11.66
C ASP A 180 -8.47 7.37 -12.88
N PRO A 181 -9.46 8.15 -13.33
CA PRO A 181 -9.26 9.16 -14.37
C PRO A 181 -8.24 10.22 -13.91
N GLY A 182 -7.10 10.32 -14.59
CA GLY A 182 -6.03 11.28 -14.29
C GLY A 182 -4.69 10.65 -13.92
N ASP A 183 -4.68 9.36 -13.61
CA ASP A 183 -3.45 8.59 -13.40
C ASP A 183 -2.87 8.11 -14.74
N ASN A 184 -1.65 8.55 -15.07
CA ASN A 184 -1.04 8.41 -16.40
C ASN A 184 0.20 7.49 -16.38
N MET A 185 0.10 6.32 -15.75
CA MET A 185 1.22 5.36 -15.74
C MET A 185 1.54 4.78 -17.12
N GLY A 186 0.60 4.80 -18.08
CA GLY A 186 0.81 4.49 -19.50
C GLY A 186 1.32 3.08 -19.83
N ARG A 187 1.54 2.22 -18.83
CA ARG A 187 2.20 0.92 -18.97
C ARG A 187 1.25 -0.20 -19.35
N CYS A 188 0.02 -0.17 -18.85
CA CYS A 188 -1.02 -1.17 -19.12
C CYS A 188 -2.37 -0.47 -19.37
N PRO A 189 -3.37 -1.18 -19.93
CA PRO A 189 -4.70 -0.62 -20.15
C PRO A 189 -5.29 -0.11 -18.82
N ASN A 190 -6.00 1.01 -18.87
CA ASN A 190 -6.70 1.50 -17.68
C ASN A 190 -7.90 0.61 -17.32
N LEU A 191 -8.27 0.64 -16.03
CA LEU A 191 -9.35 -0.12 -15.44
C LEU A 191 -10.50 0.75 -14.92
N PHE A 192 -10.57 2.03 -15.31
CA PHE A 192 -11.80 2.82 -15.17
C PHE A 192 -12.74 2.55 -16.34
N GLY A 193 -14.05 2.42 -16.06
CA GLY A 193 -15.04 2.04 -17.08
C GLY A 193 -14.78 0.65 -17.66
N VAL A 194 -14.07 -0.24 -16.95
CA VAL A 194 -13.66 -1.53 -17.49
C VAL A 194 -14.85 -2.46 -17.65
N GLU A 195 -15.86 -2.33 -16.78
CA GLU A 195 -17.04 -3.19 -16.88
C GLU A 195 -17.87 -2.87 -18.12
N GLU A 196 -18.19 -1.60 -18.38
CA GLU A 196 -18.89 -1.25 -19.63
C GLU A 196 -18.06 -1.65 -20.87
N ARG A 197 -16.72 -1.52 -20.76
CA ARG A 197 -15.78 -1.87 -21.84
C ARG A 197 -15.73 -3.38 -22.09
N SER A 198 -15.84 -4.21 -21.06
CA SER A 198 -15.77 -5.67 -21.17
C SER A 198 -16.86 -6.21 -22.11
N HIS A 199 -18.09 -5.73 -21.94
CA HIS A 199 -19.27 -6.07 -22.78
C HIS A 199 -19.14 -5.63 -24.25
N LYS A 200 -18.25 -4.67 -24.54
CA LYS A 200 -17.93 -4.23 -25.90
C LYS A 200 -16.76 -5.03 -26.48
N ARG A 201 -15.70 -5.25 -25.69
CA ARG A 201 -14.49 -5.97 -26.13
C ARG A 201 -14.78 -7.39 -26.57
N VAL A 202 -15.64 -8.10 -25.84
CA VAL A 202 -16.00 -9.49 -26.13
C VAL A 202 -16.64 -9.67 -27.53
N LYS A 203 -17.17 -8.58 -28.12
CA LYS A 203 -17.83 -8.56 -29.44
C LYS A 203 -16.91 -8.15 -30.58
N GLU A 204 -15.65 -7.81 -30.29
CA GLU A 204 -14.70 -7.37 -31.31
C GLU A 204 -14.17 -8.55 -32.13
N ASP A 205 -14.01 -8.37 -33.45
CA ASP A 205 -13.36 -9.37 -34.32
C ASP A 205 -11.97 -9.76 -33.81
N ARG A 206 -11.24 -8.80 -33.25
CA ARG A 206 -9.93 -9.03 -32.63
C ARG A 206 -10.03 -9.99 -31.45
N TYR A 207 -11.06 -9.85 -30.61
CA TYR A 207 -11.24 -10.74 -29.47
C TYR A 207 -11.42 -12.19 -29.89
N ALA A 208 -12.05 -12.44 -31.05
CA ALA A 208 -12.22 -13.79 -31.59
C ALA A 208 -10.98 -14.37 -32.29
N SER A 209 -10.02 -13.53 -32.72
CA SER A 209 -9.01 -13.92 -33.72
C SER A 209 -7.56 -13.54 -33.42
N SER A 210 -7.29 -12.63 -32.47
CA SER A 210 -5.94 -12.12 -32.24
C SER A 210 -5.68 -11.69 -30.78
N PRO A 211 -4.52 -12.06 -30.20
CA PRO A 211 -3.41 -12.77 -30.85
C PRO A 211 -3.63 -14.27 -30.99
N MET A 212 -4.67 -14.80 -30.36
CA MET A 212 -5.08 -16.19 -30.46
C MET A 212 -6.52 -16.29 -30.97
N ALA A 213 -6.83 -17.33 -31.73
CA ALA A 213 -8.18 -17.62 -32.17
C ALA A 213 -8.95 -18.41 -31.10
N ILE A 214 -10.27 -18.25 -31.08
CA ILE A 214 -11.15 -19.05 -30.21
C ILE A 214 -10.94 -20.56 -30.49
N GLY A 215 -10.72 -21.34 -29.43
CA GLY A 215 -10.41 -22.77 -29.49
C GLY A 215 -8.91 -23.11 -29.48
N GLU A 216 -8.02 -22.12 -29.51
CA GLU A 216 -6.57 -22.35 -29.35
C GLU A 216 -6.17 -22.42 -27.87
N VAL A 217 -5.20 -23.27 -27.55
CA VAL A 217 -4.61 -23.39 -26.21
C VAL A 217 -3.45 -22.41 -26.08
N GLU A 218 -3.49 -21.53 -25.08
CA GLU A 218 -2.38 -20.63 -24.79
C GLU A 218 -1.28 -21.38 -24.01
N PRO A 219 -0.03 -21.46 -24.52
CA PRO A 219 0.99 -22.33 -23.93
C PRO A 219 1.42 -21.97 -22.50
N ALA A 220 1.41 -20.70 -22.10
CA ALA A 220 1.91 -20.28 -20.79
C ALA A 220 0.90 -20.53 -19.66
N SER A 221 -0.39 -20.36 -19.91
CA SER A 221 -1.51 -20.60 -18.99
C SER A 221 -2.00 -22.04 -19.08
N GLY A 222 -2.02 -22.64 -20.28
CA GLY A 222 -2.63 -23.94 -20.57
C GLY A 222 -4.15 -23.84 -20.80
N ILE A 223 -4.68 -22.63 -20.99
CA ILE A 223 -6.13 -22.37 -21.11
C ILE A 223 -6.52 -22.28 -22.58
N VAL A 224 -7.67 -22.89 -22.93
CA VAL A 224 -8.30 -22.74 -24.24
C VAL A 224 -9.04 -21.41 -24.32
N LYS A 225 -8.77 -20.62 -25.35
CA LYS A 225 -9.44 -19.33 -25.57
C LYS A 225 -10.91 -19.49 -25.94
N GLY A 226 -11.79 -18.75 -25.27
CA GLY A 226 -13.09 -18.31 -25.79
C GLY A 226 -14.13 -19.37 -26.18
N LYS A 227 -14.12 -20.59 -25.63
CA LYS A 227 -15.28 -21.49 -25.70
C LYS A 227 -15.70 -21.91 -24.29
N PRO A 228 -16.87 -21.46 -23.80
CA PRO A 228 -17.33 -21.79 -22.46
C PRO A 228 -17.32 -23.29 -22.11
N SER A 229 -17.48 -24.17 -23.10
CA SER A 229 -17.43 -25.63 -22.93
C SER A 229 -16.03 -26.24 -22.80
N GLU A 230 -14.98 -25.51 -23.20
CA GLU A 230 -13.58 -25.97 -23.24
C GLU A 230 -12.70 -25.24 -22.21
N ILE A 231 -13.24 -24.23 -21.52
CA ILE A 231 -12.61 -23.60 -20.37
C ILE A 231 -12.61 -24.61 -19.20
N PRO A 232 -11.46 -24.83 -18.52
CA PRO A 232 -11.42 -25.68 -17.34
C PRO A 232 -12.47 -25.25 -16.30
N GLU A 233 -13.12 -26.21 -15.63
CA GLU A 233 -14.26 -25.93 -14.73
C GLU A 233 -13.89 -25.01 -13.55
N GLU A 234 -12.61 -24.98 -13.18
CA GLU A 234 -12.04 -24.04 -12.22
C GLU A 234 -12.10 -22.57 -12.68
N TYR A 235 -12.26 -22.32 -13.99
CA TYR A 235 -12.19 -21.01 -14.64
C TYR A 235 -13.44 -20.66 -15.44
N LYS A 236 -14.43 -21.55 -15.47
CA LYS A 236 -15.67 -21.34 -16.22
C LYS A 236 -16.67 -20.53 -15.39
N ARG A 237 -17.39 -19.61 -16.04
CA ARG A 237 -18.54 -18.93 -15.44
C ARG A 237 -19.62 -19.95 -15.09
N GLN A 238 -20.22 -19.83 -13.91
CA GLN A 238 -21.19 -20.82 -13.42
C GLN A 238 -22.62 -20.64 -13.95
N HIS A 239 -23.01 -19.40 -14.24
CA HIS A 239 -24.37 -19.04 -14.61
C HIS A 239 -24.40 -18.14 -15.85
N GLY A 240 -25.56 -18.03 -16.49
CA GLY A 240 -25.76 -17.17 -17.66
C GLY A 240 -25.76 -17.91 -19.01
N PRO A 241 -25.83 -17.17 -20.13
CA PRO A 241 -25.97 -17.76 -21.46
C PRO A 241 -24.70 -18.51 -21.89
N ASP A 242 -24.84 -19.45 -22.83
CA ASP A 242 -23.74 -20.19 -23.49
C ASP A 242 -22.94 -19.32 -24.48
N GLU A 243 -23.08 -18.00 -24.39
CA GLU A 243 -22.37 -17.00 -25.18
C GLU A 243 -21.33 -16.26 -24.32
N LEU A 244 -20.30 -15.74 -24.98
CA LEU A 244 -19.27 -14.95 -24.29
C LEU A 244 -19.84 -13.60 -23.83
N THR A 245 -19.62 -13.24 -22.57
CA THR A 245 -20.08 -11.97 -21.97
C THR A 245 -18.91 -11.13 -21.44
N GLY A 246 -19.21 -9.94 -20.91
CA GLY A 246 -18.21 -9.10 -20.24
C GLY A 246 -17.47 -9.80 -19.10
N GLU A 247 -18.14 -10.67 -18.34
CA GLU A 247 -17.47 -11.43 -17.27
C GLU A 247 -16.41 -12.38 -17.84
N ASP A 248 -16.68 -13.04 -18.97
CA ASP A 248 -15.69 -13.94 -19.59
C ASP A 248 -14.48 -13.15 -20.06
N TYR A 249 -14.68 -11.93 -20.57
CA TYR A 249 -13.58 -11.06 -20.94
C TYR A 249 -12.71 -10.70 -19.72
N LEU A 250 -13.32 -10.33 -18.59
CA LEU A 250 -12.59 -9.99 -17.37
C LEU A 250 -11.83 -11.22 -16.83
N ARG A 251 -12.49 -12.37 -16.78
CA ARG A 251 -11.91 -13.63 -16.32
C ARG A 251 -10.78 -14.09 -17.25
N GLU A 252 -10.98 -14.08 -18.57
CA GLU A 252 -9.93 -14.40 -19.55
C GLU A 252 -8.73 -13.45 -19.41
N SER A 253 -8.96 -12.15 -19.18
CA SER A 253 -7.89 -11.16 -18.99
C SER A 253 -7.02 -11.44 -17.76
N LEU A 254 -7.61 -11.97 -16.68
CA LEU A 254 -6.91 -12.32 -15.45
C LEU A 254 -6.16 -13.67 -15.57
N MET A 255 -6.79 -14.64 -16.24
CA MET A 255 -6.37 -16.05 -16.22
C MET A 255 -5.52 -16.44 -17.43
N CYS A 256 -5.78 -15.82 -18.58
CA CYS A 256 -5.03 -15.97 -19.81
C CYS A 256 -4.78 -14.59 -20.46
N PRO A 257 -3.89 -13.77 -19.88
CA PRO A 257 -3.69 -12.40 -20.39
C PRO A 257 -3.22 -12.34 -21.85
N THR A 258 -2.58 -13.40 -22.37
CA THR A 258 -2.17 -13.49 -23.78
C THR A 258 -3.30 -13.94 -24.69
N CYS A 259 -4.36 -14.57 -24.20
CA CYS A 259 -5.51 -14.94 -25.03
C CYS A 259 -6.13 -13.72 -25.73
N TYR A 260 -6.14 -12.56 -25.07
CA TYR A 260 -6.47 -11.29 -25.72
C TYR A 260 -5.56 -10.17 -25.24
N VAL A 261 -4.98 -9.43 -26.18
CA VAL A 261 -4.12 -8.29 -25.89
C VAL A 261 -4.70 -7.03 -26.51
N VAL A 262 -5.00 -6.05 -25.63
CA VAL A 262 -5.46 -4.73 -26.04
C VAL A 262 -4.38 -4.08 -26.90
N LYS A 263 -4.80 -3.54 -28.05
CA LYS A 263 -3.90 -2.90 -29.01
C LYS A 263 -3.05 -1.80 -28.35
N GLY A 264 -1.75 -1.84 -28.58
CA GLY A 264 -0.76 -0.90 -28.05
C GLY A 264 -0.21 -1.23 -26.66
N PHE A 265 -0.66 -2.32 -26.03
CA PHE A 265 -0.25 -2.71 -24.68
C PHE A 265 0.49 -4.06 -24.61
N GLY A 266 0.64 -4.76 -25.73
CA GLY A 266 1.38 -6.01 -25.78
C GLY A 266 2.82 -5.86 -26.24
N LYS A 267 3.60 -6.90 -25.96
CA LYS A 267 4.90 -7.13 -26.56
C LYS A 267 4.73 -7.80 -27.93
N ASP A 268 5.79 -7.78 -28.72
CA ASP A 268 5.86 -8.48 -30.01
C ASP A 268 4.68 -8.13 -30.93
N ASN A 269 4.41 -6.83 -31.09
CA ASN A 269 3.30 -6.30 -31.88
C ASN A 269 1.91 -6.79 -31.39
N ASP A 270 1.68 -6.65 -30.08
CA ASP A 270 0.45 -7.08 -29.40
C ASP A 270 0.15 -8.59 -29.49
N THR A 271 1.18 -9.41 -29.69
CA THR A 271 1.03 -10.88 -29.72
C THR A 271 1.28 -11.55 -28.38
N LYS A 272 1.88 -10.84 -27.43
CA LYS A 272 2.18 -11.36 -26.10
C LYS A 272 1.86 -10.35 -25.02
N SER A 273 1.12 -10.78 -24.00
CA SER A 273 0.80 -9.90 -22.88
C SER A 273 2.00 -9.71 -21.94
N PRO A 274 2.27 -8.47 -21.46
CA PRO A 274 3.22 -8.24 -20.37
C PRO A 274 2.65 -8.60 -19.00
N MET A 275 1.32 -8.78 -18.89
CA MET A 275 0.65 -9.14 -17.64
C MET A 275 0.95 -10.61 -17.28
N PRO A 276 1.35 -10.90 -16.03
CA PRO A 276 1.58 -12.27 -15.58
C PRO A 276 0.25 -13.04 -15.47
N VAL A 277 0.32 -14.36 -15.56
CA VAL A 277 -0.81 -15.24 -15.23
C VAL A 277 -0.99 -15.21 -13.71
N ILE A 278 -2.00 -14.49 -13.22
CA ILE A 278 -2.08 -14.12 -11.79
C ILE A 278 -2.37 -15.30 -10.86
N VAL A 279 -2.86 -16.41 -11.40
CA VAL A 279 -3.11 -17.66 -10.64
C VAL A 279 -1.90 -18.58 -10.58
N LYS A 280 -0.79 -18.18 -11.22
CA LYS A 280 0.49 -18.89 -11.14
C LYS A 280 1.46 -18.08 -10.25
N PRO A 281 2.50 -18.73 -9.71
CA PRO A 281 3.55 -18.03 -8.98
C PRO A 281 4.16 -16.88 -9.81
N PRO A 282 4.49 -15.73 -9.18
CA PRO A 282 4.54 -15.50 -7.74
C PRO A 282 3.24 -14.97 -7.10
N ILE A 283 2.19 -14.67 -7.87
CA ILE A 283 0.96 -14.03 -7.36
C ILE A 283 0.00 -15.07 -6.77
N SER A 284 -0.21 -16.18 -7.48
CA SER A 284 -0.97 -17.35 -7.01
C SER A 284 -2.35 -17.02 -6.40
N LEU A 285 -3.17 -16.22 -7.08
CA LEU A 285 -4.56 -16.02 -6.64
C LEU A 285 -5.35 -17.33 -6.75
N SER A 286 -6.18 -17.61 -5.75
CA SER A 286 -7.16 -18.70 -5.75
C SER A 286 -8.39 -18.35 -6.60
N ARG A 287 -9.23 -19.37 -6.90
CA ARG A 287 -10.51 -19.18 -7.62
C ARG A 287 -11.39 -18.13 -6.92
N THR A 288 -11.50 -18.22 -5.60
CA THR A 288 -12.27 -17.30 -4.77
C THR A 288 -11.74 -15.87 -4.87
N GLU A 289 -10.43 -15.69 -4.83
CA GLU A 289 -9.78 -14.38 -4.95
C GLU A 289 -9.94 -13.80 -6.37
N VAL A 290 -9.86 -14.62 -7.42
CA VAL A 290 -10.15 -14.19 -8.79
C VAL A 290 -11.61 -13.74 -8.92
N ASN A 291 -12.55 -14.52 -8.40
CA ASN A 291 -13.96 -14.15 -8.39
C ASN A 291 -14.20 -12.82 -7.65
N ALA A 292 -13.54 -12.61 -6.50
CA ALA A 292 -13.63 -11.37 -5.75
C ALA A 292 -13.07 -10.17 -6.54
N VAL A 293 -11.92 -10.34 -7.20
CA VAL A 293 -11.35 -9.32 -8.11
C VAL A 293 -12.33 -8.99 -9.25
N VAL A 294 -12.95 -10.00 -9.86
CA VAL A 294 -13.95 -9.77 -10.91
C VAL A 294 -15.18 -9.06 -10.35
N ALA A 295 -15.70 -9.46 -9.18
CA ALA A 295 -16.81 -8.79 -8.50
C ALA A 295 -16.52 -7.30 -8.31
N TYR A 296 -15.33 -6.97 -7.81
CA TYR A 296 -14.88 -5.59 -7.65
C TYR A 296 -14.83 -4.85 -8.99
N LEU A 297 -14.23 -5.44 -10.04
CA LEU A 297 -14.12 -4.80 -11.36
C LEU A 297 -15.50 -4.53 -11.98
N GLN A 298 -16.49 -5.40 -11.74
CA GLN A 298 -17.86 -5.22 -12.20
C GLN A 298 -18.60 -4.12 -11.42
N SER A 299 -18.39 -4.02 -10.11
CA SER A 299 -19.10 -3.05 -9.25
C SER A 299 -18.38 -1.70 -9.10
N LYS A 300 -17.10 -1.61 -9.45
CA LYS A 300 -16.25 -0.44 -9.16
C LYS A 300 -16.79 0.87 -9.73
N ASP A 301 -17.31 0.84 -10.96
CA ASP A 301 -17.80 2.04 -11.63
C ASP A 301 -19.24 2.40 -11.21
N THR A 302 -19.93 1.50 -10.49
CA THR A 302 -21.27 1.70 -9.91
C THR A 302 -21.33 1.19 -8.46
N PRO A 303 -20.57 1.79 -7.51
CA PRO A 303 -20.52 1.32 -6.13
C PRO A 303 -21.91 1.26 -5.50
N GLY A 304 -22.25 0.13 -4.88
CA GLY A 304 -23.56 -0.09 -4.27
C GLY A 304 -24.59 -0.81 -5.14
N GLU A 305 -24.37 -0.91 -6.46
CA GLU A 305 -25.26 -1.63 -7.37
C GLU A 305 -24.76 -3.07 -7.61
N PHE A 306 -24.77 -3.91 -6.57
CA PHE A 306 -24.23 -5.29 -6.66
C PHE A 306 -25.13 -6.28 -7.39
N ALA A 307 -26.36 -5.90 -7.75
CA ALA A 307 -27.30 -6.77 -8.45
C ALA A 307 -26.85 -7.10 -9.90
N SER A 308 -25.95 -6.31 -10.47
CA SER A 308 -25.37 -6.52 -11.80
C SER A 308 -24.13 -7.42 -11.79
N VAL A 309 -23.57 -7.71 -10.61
CA VAL A 309 -22.38 -8.56 -10.47
C VAL A 309 -22.77 -10.01 -10.76
N THR A 310 -22.05 -10.67 -11.66
CA THR A 310 -22.46 -11.98 -12.20
C THR A 310 -21.71 -13.16 -11.58
N VAL A 311 -20.61 -12.91 -10.87
CA VAL A 311 -19.83 -13.96 -10.21
C VAL A 311 -20.58 -14.60 -9.03
N PRO A 312 -20.44 -15.91 -8.79
CA PRO A 312 -21.06 -16.56 -7.65
C PRO A 312 -20.37 -16.15 -6.35
N LEU A 313 -21.15 -16.11 -5.27
CA LEU A 313 -20.59 -16.01 -3.92
C LEU A 313 -19.88 -17.31 -3.56
N PRO A 314 -18.86 -17.27 -2.67
CA PRO A 314 -18.08 -18.48 -2.34
C PRO A 314 -18.91 -19.64 -1.80
N GLN A 315 -19.99 -19.36 -1.06
CA GLN A 315 -20.92 -20.36 -0.54
C GLN A 315 -21.83 -20.97 -1.62
N ASP A 316 -22.01 -20.27 -2.74
CA ASP A 316 -22.86 -20.68 -3.86
C ASP A 316 -22.02 -21.26 -5.03
N ASP A 317 -20.69 -21.17 -4.95
CA ASP A 317 -19.76 -21.67 -5.98
C ASP A 317 -19.61 -23.20 -5.87
N ALA A 318 -20.32 -23.96 -6.72
CA ALA A 318 -20.28 -25.43 -6.74
C ALA A 318 -18.88 -26.01 -7.09
N GLY A 319 -18.01 -25.20 -7.69
CA GLY A 319 -16.62 -25.52 -8.01
C GLY A 319 -15.64 -25.09 -6.91
N ASN A 320 -16.14 -24.55 -5.79
CA ASN A 320 -15.37 -24.29 -4.58
C ASN A 320 -15.28 -25.58 -3.75
N THR A 321 -14.40 -26.51 -4.16
CA THR A 321 -14.28 -27.84 -3.53
C THR A 321 -13.47 -27.84 -2.22
N GLY A 322 -13.57 -26.78 -1.41
CA GLY A 322 -12.98 -26.73 -0.07
C GLY A 322 -11.46 -26.76 -0.05
N GLY A 323 -10.84 -25.58 -0.11
CA GLY A 323 -9.40 -25.39 0.04
C GLY A 323 -8.99 -24.25 0.96
N ALA A 324 -9.91 -23.63 1.69
CA ALA A 324 -9.58 -22.74 2.80
C ALA A 324 -10.02 -23.44 4.09
N VAL A 325 -9.07 -24.11 4.75
CA VAL A 325 -9.26 -24.53 6.14
C VAL A 325 -9.08 -23.27 6.97
N VAL A 326 -10.16 -22.83 7.62
CA VAL A 326 -10.17 -21.58 8.37
C VAL A 326 -10.36 -21.92 9.85
N GLU A 327 -9.30 -21.78 10.63
CA GLU A 327 -9.38 -21.80 12.10
C GLU A 327 -9.92 -20.48 12.65
N ALA A 328 -10.60 -20.54 13.80
CA ALA A 328 -11.26 -19.41 14.45
C ALA A 328 -10.29 -18.26 14.81
N PRO A 329 -10.73 -16.99 14.76
CA PRO A 329 -9.84 -15.85 14.90
C PRO A 329 -9.40 -15.64 16.36
N ALA A 330 -8.10 -15.40 16.54
CA ALA A 330 -7.59 -14.62 17.66
C ALA A 330 -7.79 -13.12 17.36
N GLU A 331 -8.05 -12.32 18.39
CA GLU A 331 -8.20 -10.86 18.31
C GLU A 331 -6.91 -10.23 17.74
N ASP A 332 -7.02 -9.52 16.62
CA ASP A 332 -5.90 -8.77 16.00
C ASP A 332 -6.40 -7.37 15.61
N GLU A 333 -5.60 -6.35 15.92
CA GLU A 333 -5.87 -4.91 15.83
C GLU A 333 -5.78 -4.36 14.39
N ASP A 334 -5.55 -5.23 13.40
CA ASP A 334 -5.24 -4.87 12.01
C ASP A 334 -6.38 -5.15 11.00
N ARG A 335 -7.65 -5.14 11.46
CA ARG A 335 -8.81 -5.27 10.57
C ARG A 335 -9.03 -3.99 9.73
N PRO A 336 -9.30 -4.09 8.42
CA PRO A 336 -9.76 -2.94 7.64
C PRO A 336 -11.07 -2.40 8.22
N VAL A 337 -11.14 -1.09 8.40
CA VAL A 337 -12.34 -0.41 8.91
C VAL A 337 -13.37 -0.32 7.78
N PHE A 338 -14.34 -1.24 7.78
CA PHE A 338 -15.49 -1.22 6.89
C PHE A 338 -16.77 -1.38 7.73
N VAL A 339 -17.69 -0.45 7.62
CA VAL A 339 -18.98 -0.50 8.34
C VAL A 339 -20.12 -0.82 7.38
N THR A 340 -20.91 -1.80 7.79
CA THR A 340 -21.97 -2.42 6.99
C THR A 340 -23.34 -1.78 7.20
N GLY A 341 -23.49 -0.92 8.21
CA GLY A 341 -24.75 -0.29 8.58
C GLY A 341 -25.63 -1.18 9.48
N LYS A 342 -25.21 -2.43 9.71
CA LYS A 342 -25.82 -3.35 10.68
C LYS A 342 -25.42 -3.00 12.11
N GLU A 343 -24.25 -2.38 12.30
CA GLU A 343 -23.75 -1.89 13.58
C GLU A 343 -24.65 -0.75 14.09
N ASP A 344 -24.67 -0.51 15.40
CA ASP A 344 -25.37 0.67 15.93
C ASP A 344 -24.67 1.97 15.49
N ILE A 345 -25.43 3.07 15.46
CA ILE A 345 -24.92 4.34 14.93
C ILE A 345 -23.71 4.89 15.71
N GLN A 346 -23.62 4.60 17.02
CA GLN A 346 -22.49 5.05 17.84
C GLN A 346 -21.24 4.24 17.50
N ALA A 347 -21.36 2.92 17.38
CA ALA A 347 -20.27 2.07 16.95
C ALA A 347 -19.74 2.49 15.58
N MET A 348 -20.63 2.75 14.60
CA MET A 348 -20.22 3.19 13.27
C MET A 348 -19.43 4.50 13.30
N ILE A 349 -19.94 5.51 14.01
CA ILE A 349 -19.31 6.82 14.12
C ILE A 349 -17.94 6.74 14.81
N ASN A 350 -17.84 5.94 15.88
CA ASN A 350 -16.59 5.73 16.60
C ASN A 350 -15.56 4.96 15.75
N THR A 351 -16.00 3.89 15.07
CA THR A 351 -15.15 3.07 14.19
C THR A 351 -14.58 3.89 13.04
N LEU A 352 -15.36 4.81 12.46
CA LEU A 352 -14.92 5.73 11.41
C LEU A 352 -14.07 6.90 11.92
N GLY A 353 -13.91 7.05 13.24
CA GLY A 353 -13.11 8.11 13.83
C GLY A 353 -13.69 9.52 13.71
N CYS A 354 -14.97 9.69 13.35
CA CYS A 354 -15.58 11.01 13.20
C CYS A 354 -15.45 11.89 14.48
N PRO A 355 -15.59 11.33 15.71
CA PRO A 355 -15.42 12.07 16.97
C PRO A 355 -14.06 12.72 17.18
N LEU A 356 -13.01 12.24 16.50
CA LEU A 356 -11.65 12.77 16.63
C LEU A 356 -11.57 14.22 16.13
N CYS A 357 -12.34 14.54 15.10
CA CYS A 357 -12.32 15.86 14.47
C CYS A 357 -13.60 16.64 14.73
N HIS A 358 -14.75 15.98 14.86
CA HIS A 358 -16.04 16.66 14.94
C HIS A 358 -16.65 16.58 16.34
N THR A 359 -17.31 17.68 16.71
CA THR A 359 -18.32 17.67 17.77
C THR A 359 -19.63 17.18 17.15
N ILE A 360 -20.17 16.08 17.68
CA ILE A 360 -21.35 15.42 17.11
C ILE A 360 -22.44 15.30 18.20
N PRO A 361 -23.50 16.12 18.16
CA PRO A 361 -24.60 16.01 19.11
C PRO A 361 -25.22 14.62 19.09
N GLY A 362 -25.49 14.08 20.28
CA GLY A 362 -26.05 12.75 20.44
C GLY A 362 -25.04 11.61 20.36
N VAL A 363 -23.74 11.89 20.18
CA VAL A 363 -22.65 10.91 20.26
C VAL A 363 -21.82 11.18 21.52
N GLU A 364 -21.76 10.20 22.42
CA GLU A 364 -21.03 10.35 23.68
C GLU A 364 -19.53 10.52 23.42
N GLY A 365 -18.91 11.55 24.01
CA GLY A 365 -17.47 11.81 23.87
C GLY A 365 -17.04 12.47 22.55
N ALA A 366 -17.96 12.74 21.61
CA ALA A 366 -17.65 13.45 20.38
C ALA A 366 -17.55 14.97 20.59
N VAL A 367 -16.34 15.42 20.96
CA VAL A 367 -16.00 16.82 21.24
C VAL A 367 -14.86 17.35 20.37
N GLY A 368 -14.64 16.75 19.19
CA GLY A 368 -13.60 17.19 18.28
C GLY A 368 -13.83 18.64 17.79
N GLU A 369 -12.74 19.40 17.69
CA GLU A 369 -12.76 20.81 17.24
C GLU A 369 -11.91 21.04 15.96
N LEU A 370 -11.26 20.00 15.45
CA LEU A 370 -10.45 20.08 14.23
C LEU A 370 -11.33 20.24 12.97
N GLY A 371 -12.58 19.79 13.03
CA GLY A 371 -13.61 19.97 12.01
C GLY A 371 -14.82 20.73 12.56
N PRO A 372 -15.76 21.12 11.69
CA PRO A 372 -16.96 21.86 12.09
C PRO A 372 -17.84 21.05 13.06
N LYS A 373 -18.51 21.76 13.97
CA LYS A 373 -19.59 21.19 14.80
C LYS A 373 -20.72 20.72 13.89
N LEU A 374 -21.10 19.44 13.99
CA LEU A 374 -22.15 18.84 13.15
C LEU A 374 -23.52 19.21 13.71
N HIS A 375 -23.99 20.41 13.38
CA HIS A 375 -25.36 20.86 13.64
C HIS A 375 -26.12 20.93 12.31
N GLU A 376 -26.05 19.85 11.53
CA GLU A 376 -26.34 19.89 10.10
C GLU A 376 -27.81 20.15 9.78
N LYS A 377 -28.73 19.84 10.71
CA LYS A 377 -30.14 20.19 10.57
C LYS A 377 -30.35 21.70 10.36
N ILE A 378 -29.49 22.54 10.95
CA ILE A 378 -29.57 24.00 10.87
C ILE A 378 -28.48 24.58 9.95
N ASN A 379 -27.29 23.97 9.93
CA ASN A 379 -26.15 24.51 9.20
C ASN A 379 -26.18 24.18 7.71
N ALA A 380 -26.51 22.95 7.32
CA ALA A 380 -26.49 22.56 5.91
C ALA A 380 -27.38 23.45 5.01
N PRO A 381 -28.64 23.81 5.40
CA PRO A 381 -29.46 24.72 4.59
C PRO A 381 -28.87 26.12 4.40
N LYS A 382 -27.99 26.58 5.31
CA LYS A 382 -27.27 27.85 5.18
C LYS A 382 -26.06 27.70 4.26
N ARG A 383 -25.29 26.62 4.44
CA ARG A 383 -24.09 26.32 3.66
C ARG A 383 -24.39 26.06 2.18
N ILE A 384 -25.49 25.37 1.86
CA ILE A 384 -25.94 25.18 0.47
C ILE A 384 -26.21 26.52 -0.25
N LYS A 385 -26.55 27.59 0.50
CA LYS A 385 -26.81 28.94 -0.04
C LYS A 385 -25.57 29.83 -0.04
N ASP A 386 -24.43 29.35 0.47
CA ASP A 386 -23.18 30.10 0.48
C ASP A 386 -22.66 30.27 -0.95
N ALA A 387 -22.17 31.47 -1.28
CA ALA A 387 -21.61 31.76 -2.60
C ALA A 387 -20.34 30.92 -2.91
N ASN A 388 -19.66 30.42 -1.88
CA ASN A 388 -18.48 29.58 -2.00
C ASN A 388 -18.81 28.07 -2.08
N TYR A 389 -20.09 27.70 -1.98
CA TYR A 389 -20.53 26.31 -2.14
C TYR A 389 -20.39 25.86 -3.59
N LYS A 390 -19.53 24.86 -3.84
CA LYS A 390 -19.27 24.31 -5.18
C LYS A 390 -19.90 22.93 -5.41
N GLY A 391 -20.62 22.44 -4.39
CA GLY A 391 -21.35 21.18 -4.43
C GLY A 391 -22.66 21.25 -5.20
N LYS A 392 -23.35 20.11 -5.29
CA LYS A 392 -24.61 19.94 -6.03
C LYS A 392 -25.81 19.66 -5.13
N ALA A 393 -25.62 19.59 -3.81
CA ALA A 393 -26.70 19.26 -2.91
C ALA A 393 -27.80 20.33 -2.90
N THR A 394 -29.05 19.87 -2.86
CA THR A 394 -30.24 20.72 -2.81
C THR A 394 -30.94 20.67 -1.46
N ASN A 395 -30.58 19.71 -0.61
CA ASN A 395 -31.13 19.50 0.73
C ASN A 395 -30.07 19.01 1.72
N THR A 396 -30.42 19.00 3.01
CA THR A 396 -29.51 18.62 4.11
C THR A 396 -28.93 17.22 3.95
N LYS A 397 -29.74 16.22 3.56
CA LYS A 397 -29.24 14.83 3.41
C LYS A 397 -28.25 14.72 2.26
N GLU A 398 -28.54 15.35 1.13
CA GLU A 398 -27.62 15.42 0.00
C GLU A 398 -26.32 16.14 0.37
N TYR A 399 -26.41 17.22 1.15
CA TYR A 399 -25.23 17.98 1.59
C TYR A 399 -24.34 17.14 2.51
N VAL A 400 -24.93 16.42 3.47
CA VAL A 400 -24.19 15.52 4.37
C VAL A 400 -23.57 14.36 3.58
N ARG A 401 -24.32 13.74 2.66
CA ARG A 401 -23.79 12.67 1.80
C ARG A 401 -22.63 13.16 0.94
N GLU A 402 -22.77 14.33 0.32
CA GLU A 402 -21.70 14.93 -0.48
C GLU A 402 -20.49 15.31 0.39
N SER A 403 -20.69 15.81 1.60
CA SER A 403 -19.60 16.14 2.52
C SER A 403 -18.82 14.90 2.96
N ILE A 404 -19.47 13.73 3.06
CA ILE A 404 -18.81 12.45 3.39
C ILE A 404 -18.05 11.90 2.18
N LEU A 405 -18.64 11.94 0.98
CA LEU A 405 -18.06 11.33 -0.22
C LEU A 405 -17.08 12.23 -0.97
N ASN A 406 -17.21 13.55 -0.82
CA ASN A 406 -16.41 14.57 -1.49
C ASN A 406 -16.21 15.79 -0.58
N PRO A 407 -15.46 15.66 0.53
CA PRO A 407 -15.31 16.71 1.53
C PRO A 407 -14.72 18.02 0.98
N GLY A 408 -13.90 17.95 -0.07
CA GLY A 408 -13.33 19.13 -0.73
C GLY A 408 -14.32 19.95 -1.57
N ALA A 409 -15.55 19.47 -1.78
CA ALA A 409 -16.59 20.20 -2.51
C ALA A 409 -16.99 21.52 -1.81
N TYR A 410 -16.92 21.54 -0.47
CA TYR A 410 -17.14 22.74 0.32
C TYR A 410 -16.42 22.63 1.66
N VAL A 411 -15.35 23.39 1.81
CA VAL A 411 -14.63 23.54 3.07
C VAL A 411 -15.31 24.61 3.91
N VAL A 412 -15.78 24.23 5.09
CA VAL A 412 -16.55 25.11 5.98
C VAL A 412 -15.67 26.24 6.50
N PHE A 413 -16.20 27.47 6.53
CA PHE A 413 -15.54 28.61 7.17
C PHE A 413 -15.67 28.53 8.70
N ASN A 414 -14.55 28.66 9.40
CA ASN A 414 -14.52 28.74 10.86
C ASN A 414 -14.61 30.20 11.31
N GLU A 415 -15.82 30.61 11.71
CA GLU A 415 -16.12 31.97 12.20
C GLU A 415 -15.32 32.35 13.45
N GLU A 416 -14.97 31.39 14.32
CA GLU A 416 -14.22 31.66 15.55
C GLU A 416 -12.74 31.97 15.25
N ALA A 417 -12.17 31.31 14.24
CA ALA A 417 -10.78 31.50 13.79
C ALA A 417 -10.63 32.57 12.71
N GLY A 418 -11.72 32.98 12.05
CA GLY A 418 -11.70 33.94 10.93
C GLY A 418 -11.08 33.37 9.65
N GLU A 419 -10.99 32.04 9.52
CA GLU A 419 -10.43 31.34 8.37
C GLU A 419 -11.18 30.02 8.09
N SER A 420 -10.94 29.38 6.95
CA SER A 420 -11.55 28.07 6.66
C SER A 420 -10.89 26.95 7.45
N TYR A 421 -11.63 25.88 7.76
CA TYR A 421 -11.01 24.65 8.27
C TYR A 421 -9.95 24.14 7.27
N PRO A 422 -8.90 23.43 7.75
CA PRO A 422 -7.87 22.90 6.86
C PRO A 422 -8.45 21.94 5.81
N ASP A 423 -8.23 22.24 4.53
CA ASP A 423 -8.59 21.35 3.43
C ASP A 423 -7.78 20.04 3.49
N GLY A 424 -8.40 18.93 3.07
CA GLY A 424 -7.78 17.60 3.10
C GLY A 424 -7.69 16.94 4.49
N LEU A 425 -8.20 17.58 5.56
CA LEU A 425 -8.24 16.99 6.90
C LEU A 425 -9.31 15.89 7.02
N MET A 426 -10.44 16.04 6.32
CA MET A 426 -11.47 15.00 6.25
C MET A 426 -11.10 13.98 5.16
N PRO A 427 -10.99 12.67 5.48
CA PRO A 427 -10.60 11.64 4.52
C PRO A 427 -11.51 11.60 3.28
N THR A 428 -10.93 11.46 2.10
CA THR A 428 -11.68 11.27 0.84
C THR A 428 -12.02 9.81 0.56
N THR A 429 -11.70 8.91 1.49
CA THR A 429 -11.78 7.45 1.33
C THR A 429 -13.04 6.84 1.95
N PHE A 430 -13.97 7.65 2.47
CA PHE A 430 -15.18 7.11 3.09
C PHE A 430 -16.08 6.34 2.11
N SER A 431 -16.03 6.64 0.82
CA SER A 431 -16.69 5.82 -0.23
C SER A 431 -16.17 4.39 -0.30
N GLU A 432 -14.99 4.13 0.26
CA GLU A 432 -14.32 2.82 0.29
C GLU A 432 -14.44 2.14 1.68
N MET A 433 -14.98 2.84 2.68
CA MET A 433 -15.11 2.38 4.08
C MET A 433 -16.57 2.16 4.50
N LEU A 434 -17.51 2.62 3.68
CA LEU A 434 -18.94 2.62 3.98
C LEU A 434 -19.69 1.78 2.95
N SER A 435 -20.48 0.82 3.41
CA SER A 435 -21.58 0.30 2.61
C SER A 435 -22.60 1.39 2.28
N VAL A 436 -23.44 1.19 1.26
CA VAL A 436 -24.54 2.13 0.96
C VAL A 436 -25.48 2.26 2.15
N GLN A 437 -25.79 1.14 2.81
CA GLN A 437 -26.63 1.12 3.99
C GLN A 437 -25.99 1.89 5.16
N ALA A 438 -24.68 1.74 5.37
CA ALA A 438 -23.95 2.52 6.37
C ALA A 438 -23.97 4.01 6.06
N LEU A 439 -23.69 4.38 4.82
CA LEU A 439 -23.72 5.77 4.37
C LEU A 439 -25.11 6.38 4.57
N ASP A 440 -26.17 5.69 4.19
CA ASP A 440 -27.55 6.17 4.35
C ASP A 440 -27.91 6.36 5.83
N LYS A 441 -27.52 5.41 6.68
CA LYS A 441 -27.74 5.48 8.12
C LYS A 441 -26.96 6.62 8.79
N LEU A 442 -25.72 6.86 8.36
CA LEU A 442 -24.90 8.00 8.81
C LEU A 442 -25.50 9.32 8.36
N VAL A 443 -25.89 9.42 7.08
CA VAL A 443 -26.53 10.62 6.52
C VAL A 443 -27.83 10.92 7.25
N ASP A 444 -28.65 9.90 7.50
CA ASP A 444 -29.91 10.05 8.23
C ASP A 444 -29.68 10.56 9.64
N PHE A 445 -28.71 10.02 10.38
CA PHE A 445 -28.37 10.49 11.71
C PHE A 445 -27.79 11.92 11.69
N ILE A 446 -26.72 12.15 10.93
CA ILE A 446 -25.99 13.42 10.90
C ILE A 446 -26.90 14.55 10.38
N SER A 447 -27.75 14.29 9.39
CA SER A 447 -28.69 15.31 8.87
C SER A 447 -29.68 15.85 9.90
N GLN A 448 -29.91 15.11 10.99
CA GLN A 448 -30.82 15.52 12.07
C GLN A 448 -30.10 16.10 13.29
N THR A 449 -28.76 16.14 13.27
CA THR A 449 -27.98 16.70 14.38
C THR A 449 -28.23 18.20 14.54
N GLU A 450 -28.44 18.63 15.78
CA GLU A 450 -28.67 20.01 16.19
C GLU A 450 -28.12 20.25 17.59
N PRO A 451 -27.89 21.51 18.01
CA PRO A 451 -27.43 21.80 19.37
C PRO A 451 -28.42 21.24 20.40
N PRO A 452 -27.95 20.79 21.59
CA PRO A 452 -28.85 20.42 22.67
C PRO A 452 -29.81 21.58 23.00
N ALA A 453 -31.08 21.22 23.21
CA ALA A 453 -32.18 22.16 23.43
C ALA A 453 -32.07 22.97 24.72
#